data_AF-A0A382JX42-F1
#
_entry.id   AF-A0A382JX42-F1
#
_cell.length_a   1.000
_cell.length_b   1.000
_cell.length_c   1.000
_cell.angle_alpha   90.00
_cell.angle_beta   90.00
_cell.angle_gamma   90.00
#
_symmetry.space_group_name_H-M   'P 1'
#
loop_
_entity.id
_entity.type
_entity.pdbx_description
1 polymer ?
#
loop_
_entity_poly.entity_id
_entity_poly.type
_entity_poly.pdbx_seq_one_letter_code
_entity_poly.pdbx_strand_id
1 'polypeptide(L)'
;MPYKGALLIHGLTDTPFIMSDLGERFKEKCYWVRSILLPGHGTVPGDLLDVDYEEWVKAIDAGVDSFQGQVEEIYLVGFSTGTSLSLHYVLRKKNPKSIKGLVFLAPGIKEKSHFGFVASLIAGIGNIIPKVAWLAIYPDEDKIKYESFTANAGAQFHSLTKNLRELAEENSPITIPTFMAISSADATVDSDQARLFFCKITENAKNQMIWYTAKEQKDDPKETCEGFIVKRVRNLDAGILDYAHLSLPVHPDNIYYGRNGEYKSCLTYSQFNHTNEQDDPNLKKCKEGKIGFKNSLMYGEHTDENKKDYVVRRLTFN
;
A
#
# COMPACT_ATOMS: atom_id res chain seq x y z
N MET A 1 5.28 -33.02 6.60
CA MET A 1 6.30 -31.96 6.75
C MET A 1 5.54 -30.69 7.07
N PRO A 2 5.79 -29.96 8.16
CA PRO A 2 4.96 -28.81 8.49
C PRO A 2 5.28 -27.72 7.47
N TYR A 3 4.34 -27.49 6.57
CA TYR A 3 4.44 -26.38 5.65
C TYR A 3 4.35 -25.07 6.44
N LYS A 4 5.01 -24.02 5.97
CA LYS A 4 4.82 -22.66 6.48
C LYS A 4 3.61 -22.05 5.79
N GLY A 5 2.83 -21.23 6.49
CA GLY A 5 1.73 -20.45 5.92
C GLY A 5 2.19 -19.03 5.57
N ALA A 6 1.65 -18.48 4.48
CA ALA A 6 1.74 -17.06 4.17
C ALA A 6 0.34 -16.50 3.96
N LEU A 7 -0.09 -15.58 4.82
CA LEU A 7 -1.32 -14.81 4.65
C LEU A 7 -0.98 -13.48 3.96
N LEU A 8 -1.46 -13.29 2.73
CA LEU A 8 -1.26 -12.08 1.95
C LEU A 8 -2.46 -11.14 2.09
N ILE A 9 -2.21 -9.90 2.47
CA ILE A 9 -3.24 -8.91 2.83
C ILE A 9 -2.99 -7.65 2.00
N HIS A 10 -3.97 -7.31 1.16
CA HIS A 10 -3.91 -6.15 0.26
C HIS A 10 -4.19 -4.81 0.98
N GLY A 11 -4.00 -3.71 0.25
CA GLY A 11 -4.27 -2.35 0.73
C GLY A 11 -5.74 -1.94 0.58
N LEU A 12 -6.09 -0.78 1.14
CA LEU A 12 -7.40 -0.15 0.93
C LEU A 12 -7.62 0.14 -0.56
N THR A 13 -8.85 -0.11 -1.03
CA THR A 13 -9.31 -0.04 -2.43
C THR A 13 -8.71 -1.05 -3.40
N ASP A 14 -7.73 -1.84 -2.98
CA ASP A 14 -7.15 -2.93 -3.76
C ASP A 14 -7.92 -4.25 -3.62
N THR A 15 -7.46 -5.26 -4.34
CA THR A 15 -7.90 -6.65 -4.24
C THR A 15 -6.70 -7.58 -4.03
N PRO A 16 -6.90 -8.88 -3.72
CA PRO A 16 -5.84 -9.87 -3.64
C PRO A 16 -4.85 -9.90 -4.81
N PHE A 17 -5.27 -9.44 -6.00
CA PHE A 17 -4.45 -9.45 -7.20
C PHE A 17 -3.13 -8.67 -7.04
N ILE A 18 -3.11 -7.56 -6.29
CA ILE A 18 -1.88 -6.78 -6.06
C ILE A 18 -0.80 -7.60 -5.34
N MET A 19 -1.19 -8.67 -4.64
CA MET A 19 -0.31 -9.57 -3.90
C MET A 19 0.06 -10.84 -4.70
N SER A 20 -0.46 -11.00 -5.93
CA SER A 20 -0.35 -12.25 -6.69
C SER A 20 1.10 -12.66 -6.97
N ASP A 21 1.95 -11.71 -7.37
CA ASP A 21 3.37 -11.98 -7.64
C ASP A 21 4.10 -12.47 -6.39
N LEU A 22 3.85 -11.86 -5.24
CA LEU A 22 4.38 -12.32 -3.96
C LEU A 22 3.87 -13.72 -3.61
N GLY A 23 2.59 -13.99 -3.86
CA GLY A 23 2.00 -15.30 -3.64
C GLY A 23 2.68 -16.42 -4.42
N GLU A 24 2.98 -16.19 -5.71
CA GLU A 24 3.75 -17.15 -6.50
C GLU A 24 5.17 -17.32 -5.94
N ARG A 25 5.84 -16.25 -5.48
CA ARG A 25 7.16 -16.36 -4.83
C ARG A 25 7.12 -17.18 -3.53
N PHE A 26 6.12 -16.99 -2.69
CA PHE A 26 5.97 -17.79 -1.47
C PHE A 26 5.68 -19.27 -1.79
N LYS A 27 4.84 -19.53 -2.80
CA LYS A 27 4.55 -20.88 -3.29
C LYS A 27 5.78 -21.58 -3.86
N GLU A 28 6.63 -20.89 -4.62
CA GLU A 28 7.94 -21.39 -5.08
C GLU A 28 8.87 -21.80 -3.91
N LYS A 29 8.66 -21.23 -2.72
CA LYS A 29 9.37 -21.58 -1.48
C LYS A 29 8.62 -22.58 -0.60
N CYS A 30 7.62 -23.27 -1.16
CA CYS A 30 6.81 -24.29 -0.48
C CYS A 30 6.01 -23.74 0.72
N TYR A 31 5.46 -22.53 0.61
CA TYR A 31 4.48 -22.03 1.57
C TYR A 31 3.06 -22.40 1.14
N TRP A 32 2.19 -22.65 2.12
CA TRP A 32 0.74 -22.62 1.92
C TRP A 32 0.32 -21.17 1.88
N VAL A 33 -0.04 -20.69 0.69
CA VAL A 33 -0.36 -19.29 0.47
C VAL A 33 -1.87 -19.11 0.49
N ARG A 34 -2.33 -18.11 1.24
CA ARG A 34 -3.71 -17.63 1.18
C ARG A 34 -3.68 -16.12 1.02
N SER A 35 -4.51 -15.59 0.13
CA SER A 35 -4.74 -14.15 0.06
C SER A 35 -6.19 -13.87 0.40
N ILE A 36 -6.40 -12.86 1.25
CA ILE A 36 -7.73 -12.52 1.75
C ILE A 36 -8.29 -11.34 0.96
N LEU A 37 -9.56 -11.44 0.56
CA LEU A 37 -10.33 -10.31 0.06
C LEU A 37 -11.00 -9.62 1.27
N LEU A 38 -10.62 -8.37 1.54
CA LEU A 38 -11.20 -7.60 2.65
C LEU A 38 -12.66 -7.22 2.33
N PRO A 39 -13.56 -7.24 3.33
CA PRO A 39 -14.93 -6.73 3.17
C PRO A 39 -14.99 -5.35 2.48
N GLY A 40 -15.95 -5.19 1.56
CA GLY A 40 -16.14 -3.97 0.74
C GLY A 40 -15.21 -3.84 -0.48
N HIS A 41 -14.29 -4.78 -0.71
CA HIS A 41 -13.36 -4.76 -1.84
C HIS A 41 -13.67 -5.85 -2.87
N GLY A 42 -13.19 -5.66 -4.11
CA GLY A 42 -13.34 -6.65 -5.21
C GLY A 42 -14.76 -6.82 -5.74
N THR A 43 -15.63 -5.84 -5.47
CA THR A 43 -17.02 -5.76 -5.88
C THR A 43 -17.24 -4.44 -6.63
N VAL A 44 -17.76 -3.40 -5.97
CA VAL A 44 -17.89 -2.04 -6.49
C VAL A 44 -17.42 -1.02 -5.44
N PRO A 45 -16.92 0.18 -5.85
CA PRO A 45 -16.43 1.18 -4.90
C PRO A 45 -17.46 1.60 -3.84
N GLY A 46 -18.75 1.52 -4.17
CA GLY A 46 -19.85 1.87 -3.28
C GLY A 46 -19.95 0.98 -2.03
N ASP A 47 -19.41 -0.23 -2.05
CA ASP A 47 -19.44 -1.12 -0.89
C ASP A 47 -18.52 -0.62 0.24
N LEU A 48 -17.64 0.35 -0.03
CA LEU A 48 -16.84 1.04 0.99
C LEU A 48 -17.58 2.20 1.66
N LEU A 49 -18.83 2.51 1.28
CA LEU A 49 -19.61 3.57 1.92
C LEU A 49 -19.99 3.25 3.37
N ASP A 50 -20.26 1.97 3.65
CA ASP A 50 -20.83 1.51 4.93
C ASP A 50 -19.94 0.49 5.67
N VAL A 51 -18.77 0.17 5.12
CA VAL A 51 -17.84 -0.79 5.74
C VAL A 51 -17.29 -0.25 7.06
N ASP A 52 -17.09 -1.15 8.04
CA ASP A 52 -16.40 -0.86 9.30
C ASP A 52 -15.01 -1.53 9.34
N TYR A 53 -13.98 -0.85 9.85
CA TYR A 53 -12.62 -1.42 9.83
C TYR A 53 -12.52 -2.68 10.72
N GLU A 54 -13.40 -2.84 11.70
CA GLU A 54 -13.58 -4.02 12.54
C GLU A 54 -13.94 -5.26 11.71
N GLU A 55 -14.62 -5.10 10.57
CA GLU A 55 -14.87 -6.19 9.62
C GLU A 55 -13.57 -6.67 8.98
N TRP A 56 -12.66 -5.75 8.63
CA TRP A 56 -11.34 -6.09 8.13
C TRP A 56 -10.51 -6.80 9.22
N VAL A 57 -10.58 -6.36 10.47
CA VAL A 57 -9.92 -7.02 11.61
C VAL A 57 -10.43 -8.45 11.80
N LYS A 58 -11.76 -8.67 11.74
CA LYS A 58 -12.35 -10.02 11.80
C LYS A 58 -11.92 -10.87 10.61
N ALA A 59 -11.80 -10.28 9.42
CA ALA A 59 -11.31 -10.97 8.24
C ALA A 59 -9.87 -11.46 8.45
N ILE A 60 -8.98 -10.64 9.04
CA ILE A 60 -7.62 -11.09 9.40
C ILE A 60 -7.64 -12.23 10.41
N ASP A 61 -8.44 -12.11 11.47
CA ASP A 61 -8.58 -13.19 12.46
C ASP A 61 -8.96 -14.51 11.78
N ALA A 62 -10.00 -14.48 10.95
CA ALA A 62 -10.44 -15.64 10.17
C ALA A 62 -9.35 -16.13 9.21
N GLY A 63 -8.63 -15.22 8.55
CA GLY A 63 -7.53 -15.54 7.63
C GLY A 63 -6.40 -16.29 8.33
N VAL A 64 -6.03 -15.89 9.55
CA VAL A 64 -5.02 -16.60 10.35
C VAL A 64 -5.57 -17.94 10.85
N ASP A 65 -6.79 -17.97 11.40
CA ASP A 65 -7.42 -19.19 11.91
C ASP A 65 -7.62 -20.23 10.81
N SER A 66 -7.76 -19.79 9.57
CA SER A 66 -7.96 -20.66 8.42
C SER A 66 -6.77 -21.62 8.19
N PHE A 67 -5.58 -21.31 8.71
CA PHE A 67 -4.38 -22.15 8.68
C PHE A 67 -4.35 -23.25 9.75
N GLN A 68 -5.26 -23.22 10.72
CA GLN A 68 -5.31 -24.17 11.83
C GLN A 68 -5.36 -25.62 11.32
N GLY A 69 -4.52 -26.48 11.90
CA GLY A 69 -4.41 -27.89 11.52
C GLY A 69 -3.68 -28.15 10.20
N GLN A 70 -3.25 -27.11 9.47
CA GLN A 70 -2.50 -27.26 8.22
C GLN A 70 -1.03 -26.84 8.36
N VAL A 71 -0.77 -25.74 9.08
CA VAL A 71 0.57 -25.18 9.29
C VAL A 71 0.72 -24.66 10.72
N GLU A 72 1.93 -24.74 11.26
CA GLU A 72 2.26 -24.28 12.63
C GLU A 72 2.96 -22.91 12.66
N GLU A 73 3.57 -22.53 11.53
CA GLU A 73 4.32 -21.30 11.34
C GLU A 73 3.66 -20.45 10.27
N ILE A 74 3.22 -19.24 10.63
CA ILE A 74 2.52 -18.34 9.73
C ILE A 74 3.33 -17.06 9.55
N TYR A 75 3.36 -16.56 8.33
CA TYR A 75 3.94 -15.28 7.95
C TYR A 75 2.81 -14.36 7.49
N LEU A 76 2.77 -13.14 8.03
CA LEU A 76 1.82 -12.12 7.56
C LEU A 76 2.54 -11.21 6.56
N VAL A 77 1.98 -11.09 5.37
CA VAL A 77 2.55 -10.31 4.27
C VAL A 77 1.53 -9.24 3.91
N GLY A 78 1.80 -8.01 4.35
CA GLY A 78 0.87 -6.89 4.24
C GLY A 78 1.37 -5.84 3.25
N PHE A 79 0.47 -5.36 2.40
CA PHE A 79 0.65 -4.16 1.60
C PHE A 79 -0.22 -3.01 2.13
N SER A 80 0.35 -1.83 2.35
CA SER A 80 -0.39 -0.63 2.78
C SER A 80 -1.26 -0.89 4.02
N THR A 81 -2.58 -0.73 3.93
CA THR A 81 -3.55 -1.06 4.99
C THR A 81 -3.42 -2.49 5.51
N GLY A 82 -3.04 -3.44 4.67
CA GLY A 82 -2.75 -4.82 5.07
C GLY A 82 -1.59 -4.94 6.06
N THR A 83 -0.63 -4.01 6.03
CA THR A 83 0.40 -3.91 7.09
C THR A 83 -0.23 -3.46 8.40
N SER A 84 -1.06 -2.42 8.38
CA SER A 84 -1.72 -1.87 9.58
C SER A 84 -2.56 -2.94 10.27
N LEU A 85 -3.32 -3.70 9.48
CA LEU A 85 -4.11 -4.84 9.92
C LEU A 85 -3.25 -5.98 10.49
N SER A 86 -2.11 -6.29 9.86
CA SER A 86 -1.16 -7.30 10.36
C SER A 86 -0.56 -6.90 11.70
N LEU A 87 -0.13 -5.64 11.82
CA LEU A 87 0.41 -5.05 13.05
C LEU A 87 -0.64 -5.02 14.16
N HIS A 88 -1.88 -4.64 13.82
CA HIS A 88 -3.02 -4.64 14.73
C HIS A 88 -3.26 -6.03 15.30
N TYR A 89 -3.26 -7.06 14.44
CA TYR A 89 -3.38 -8.45 14.87
C TYR A 89 -2.29 -8.86 15.86
N VAL A 90 -1.01 -8.66 15.52
CA VAL A 90 0.10 -9.13 16.39
C VAL A 90 0.20 -8.38 17.71
N LEU A 91 -0.13 -7.08 17.74
CA LEU A 91 -0.14 -6.30 18.97
C LEU A 91 -1.33 -6.69 19.86
N ARG A 92 -2.54 -6.80 19.29
CA ARG A 92 -3.74 -7.24 20.02
C ARG A 92 -3.59 -8.67 20.57
N LYS A 93 -2.95 -9.56 19.82
CA LYS A 93 -2.66 -10.95 20.23
C LYS A 93 -1.34 -11.10 21.01
N LYS A 94 -0.64 -10.00 21.28
CA LYS A 94 0.60 -9.92 22.08
C LYS A 94 1.71 -10.88 21.61
N ASN A 95 2.23 -10.67 20.40
CA ASN A 95 3.29 -11.49 19.80
C ASN A 95 2.95 -12.99 19.75
N PRO A 96 1.86 -13.38 19.07
CA PRO A 96 1.40 -14.76 19.01
C PRO A 96 2.49 -15.70 18.47
N LYS A 97 2.75 -16.81 19.19
CA LYS A 97 3.85 -17.74 18.88
C LYS A 97 3.76 -18.41 17.51
N SER A 98 2.57 -18.51 16.93
CA SER A 98 2.35 -19.06 15.59
C SER A 98 2.83 -18.14 14.47
N ILE A 99 2.95 -16.83 14.72
CA ILE A 99 3.45 -15.88 13.73
C ILE A 99 4.98 -15.83 13.83
N LYS A 100 5.65 -16.24 12.74
CA LYS A 100 7.12 -16.38 12.68
C LYS A 100 7.82 -15.30 11.87
N GLY A 101 7.08 -14.52 11.11
CA GLY A 101 7.63 -13.40 10.37
C GLY A 101 6.57 -12.46 9.83
N LEU A 102 7.00 -11.22 9.65
CA LEU A 102 6.19 -10.13 9.14
C LEU A 102 6.89 -9.53 7.92
N VAL A 103 6.15 -9.30 6.83
CA VAL A 103 6.65 -8.70 5.59
C VAL A 103 5.73 -7.54 5.24
N PHE A 104 6.26 -6.33 5.29
CA PHE A 104 5.49 -5.10 5.13
C PHE A 104 5.97 -4.28 3.95
N LEU A 105 5.04 -3.94 3.06
CA LEU A 105 5.31 -3.16 1.86
C LEU A 105 4.48 -1.88 1.90
N ALA A 106 5.14 -0.73 1.77
CA ALA A 106 4.53 0.60 1.82
C ALA A 106 3.53 0.78 2.99
N PRO A 107 3.93 0.50 4.24
CA PRO A 107 3.03 0.39 5.39
C PRO A 107 2.17 1.63 5.65
N GLY A 108 0.87 1.42 5.79
CA GLY A 108 -0.12 2.47 6.09
C GLY A 108 -0.22 2.83 7.57
N ILE A 109 0.79 3.48 8.16
CA ILE A 109 0.75 3.85 9.59
C ILE A 109 0.04 5.18 9.83
N LYS A 110 0.18 6.11 8.88
CA LYS A 110 -0.43 7.43 8.90
C LYS A 110 -0.54 7.94 7.48
N GLU A 111 -1.68 8.50 7.14
CA GLU A 111 -1.92 9.20 5.88
C GLU A 111 -1.09 10.50 5.81
N LYS A 112 -0.59 10.84 4.61
CA LYS A 112 0.15 12.10 4.39
C LYS A 112 -0.73 13.35 4.48
N SER A 113 -2.04 13.21 4.29
CA SER A 113 -2.97 14.34 4.27
C SER A 113 -3.76 14.47 5.56
N HIS A 114 -3.95 15.71 6.02
CA HIS A 114 -4.80 16.07 7.16
C HIS A 114 -6.31 15.78 6.95
N PHE A 115 -6.71 15.28 5.77
CA PHE A 115 -8.10 14.95 5.46
C PHE A 115 -8.66 13.75 6.24
N GLY A 116 -7.85 12.91 6.89
CA GLY A 116 -8.34 11.78 7.69
C GLY A 116 -9.36 12.19 8.76
N PHE A 117 -9.10 13.31 9.46
CA PHE A 117 -10.03 13.87 10.45
C PHE A 117 -11.31 14.45 9.82
N VAL A 118 -11.18 15.06 8.64
CA VAL A 118 -12.30 15.66 7.90
C VAL A 118 -13.19 14.56 7.31
N ALA A 119 -12.61 13.43 6.87
CA ALA A 119 -13.33 12.29 6.34
C ALA A 119 -14.28 11.65 7.38
N SER A 120 -13.87 11.52 8.65
CA SER A 120 -14.74 11.01 9.73
C SER A 120 -15.94 11.93 10.01
N LEU A 121 -15.75 13.25 9.92
CA LEU A 121 -16.83 14.22 10.09
C LEU A 121 -17.80 14.22 8.89
N ILE A 122 -17.25 13.99 7.69
CA ILE A 122 -17.99 13.94 6.43
C ILE A 122 -18.77 12.63 6.27
N ALA A 123 -18.24 11.49 6.71
CA ALA A 123 -18.87 10.18 6.58
C ALA A 123 -20.28 10.15 7.22
N GLY A 124 -20.45 10.74 8.42
CA GLY A 124 -21.76 10.84 9.07
C GLY A 124 -22.78 11.71 8.33
N ILE A 125 -22.32 12.68 7.53
CA ILE A 125 -23.17 13.57 6.71
C ILE A 125 -23.48 12.92 5.35
N GLY A 126 -22.65 11.99 4.87
CA GLY A 126 -22.80 11.27 3.60
C GLY A 126 -24.15 10.55 3.45
N ASN A 127 -24.71 10.06 4.56
CA ASN A 127 -26.06 9.44 4.59
C ASN A 127 -27.19 10.41 4.24
N ILE A 128 -26.96 11.72 4.39
CA ILE A 128 -27.93 12.78 4.10
C ILE A 128 -27.61 13.47 2.78
N ILE A 129 -26.32 13.60 2.44
CA ILE A 129 -25.85 14.24 1.21
C ILE A 129 -24.91 13.27 0.47
N PRO A 130 -25.40 12.46 -0.46
CA PRO A 130 -24.61 11.41 -1.13
C PRO A 130 -23.33 11.92 -1.81
N LYS A 131 -23.30 13.19 -2.25
CA LYS A 131 -22.11 13.79 -2.86
C LYS A 131 -20.94 13.98 -1.90
N VAL A 132 -21.17 14.12 -0.59
CA VAL A 132 -20.08 14.26 0.38
C VAL A 132 -19.53 12.90 0.81
N ALA A 133 -20.23 11.81 0.51
CA ALA A 133 -19.78 10.46 0.82
C ALA A 133 -18.57 10.01 -0.05
N TRP A 134 -18.20 10.81 -1.05
CA TRP A 134 -17.10 10.53 -1.97
C TRP A 134 -16.05 11.64 -1.91
N LEU A 135 -14.80 11.26 -1.71
CA LEU A 135 -13.65 12.17 -1.80
C LEU A 135 -13.18 12.30 -3.26
N ALA A 136 -13.35 11.24 -4.03
CA ALA A 136 -13.16 11.25 -5.46
C ALA A 136 -14.05 10.19 -6.13
N ILE A 137 -14.60 10.52 -7.30
CA ILE A 137 -15.34 9.59 -8.15
C ILE A 137 -14.64 9.63 -9.51
N TYR A 138 -14.26 8.46 -10.00
CA TYR A 138 -13.61 8.28 -11.28
C TYR A 138 -14.37 7.25 -12.12
N PRO A 139 -14.08 7.14 -13.42
CA PRO A 139 -14.63 6.08 -14.25
C PRO A 139 -14.21 4.66 -13.83
N ASP A 140 -13.22 4.53 -12.94
CA ASP A 140 -12.64 3.26 -12.49
C ASP A 140 -12.14 2.43 -13.70
N GLU A 141 -11.15 2.98 -14.41
CA GLU A 141 -10.52 2.31 -15.55
C GLU A 141 -9.64 1.12 -15.12
N ASP A 142 -9.15 1.16 -13.88
CA ASP A 142 -8.51 0.03 -13.23
C ASP A 142 -9.57 -1.05 -12.94
N LYS A 143 -9.45 -2.22 -13.58
CA LYS A 143 -10.37 -3.36 -13.44
C LYS A 143 -10.16 -4.13 -12.14
N ILE A 144 -9.05 -3.89 -11.46
CA ILE A 144 -8.57 -4.68 -10.33
C ILE A 144 -8.75 -3.92 -9.02
N LYS A 145 -8.57 -2.59 -9.02
CA LYS A 145 -8.70 -1.74 -7.83
C LYS A 145 -9.69 -0.61 -8.08
N TYR A 146 -10.25 -0.06 -7.00
CA TYR A 146 -11.01 1.18 -7.11
C TYR A 146 -10.08 2.40 -7.19
N GLU A 147 -10.33 3.22 -8.20
CA GLU A 147 -9.81 4.58 -8.34
C GLU A 147 -10.71 5.56 -7.59
N SER A 148 -12.03 5.34 -7.61
CA SER A 148 -13.00 6.05 -6.78
C SER A 148 -12.73 5.82 -5.30
N PHE A 149 -12.89 6.86 -4.49
CA PHE A 149 -12.52 6.85 -3.07
C PHE A 149 -13.66 7.42 -2.21
N THR A 150 -14.25 6.59 -1.37
CA THR A 150 -15.29 7.01 -0.43
C THR A 150 -14.68 7.74 0.76
N ALA A 151 -15.40 8.71 1.32
CA ALA A 151 -15.00 9.37 2.56
C ALA A 151 -14.94 8.36 3.72
N ASN A 152 -15.87 7.41 3.76
CA ASN A 152 -15.87 6.35 4.77
C ASN A 152 -14.60 5.49 4.69
N ALA A 153 -14.11 5.08 3.51
CA ALA A 153 -12.87 4.33 3.38
C ALA A 153 -11.68 5.04 4.07
N GLY A 154 -11.54 6.35 3.85
CA GLY A 154 -10.53 7.17 4.51
C GLY A 154 -10.73 7.26 6.04
N ALA A 155 -11.97 7.44 6.48
CA ALA A 155 -12.31 7.49 7.91
C ALA A 155 -12.00 6.16 8.63
N GLN A 156 -12.34 5.03 8.02
CA GLN A 156 -12.11 3.69 8.55
C GLN A 156 -10.61 3.37 8.64
N PHE A 157 -9.84 3.77 7.63
CA PHE A 157 -8.39 3.68 7.70
C PHE A 157 -7.80 4.56 8.81
N HIS A 158 -8.30 5.78 8.97
CA HIS A 158 -7.87 6.66 10.07
C HIS A 158 -8.16 6.03 11.45
N SER A 159 -9.37 5.49 11.64
CA SER A 159 -9.76 4.80 12.88
C SER A 159 -8.87 3.59 13.17
N LEU A 160 -8.64 2.73 12.17
CA LEU A 160 -7.73 1.58 12.27
C LEU A 160 -6.32 2.02 12.70
N THR A 161 -5.75 3.03 12.03
CA THR A 161 -4.37 3.45 12.32
C THR A 161 -4.25 4.17 13.66
N LYS A 162 -5.29 4.89 14.09
CA LYS A 162 -5.37 5.47 15.44
C LYS A 162 -5.35 4.37 16.49
N ASN A 163 -6.23 3.38 16.39
CA ASN A 163 -6.28 2.27 17.33
C ASN A 163 -4.98 1.45 17.31
N LEU A 164 -4.37 1.25 16.13
CA LEU A 164 -3.05 0.62 16.01
C LEU A 164 -1.97 1.36 16.81
N ARG A 165 -1.93 2.70 16.75
CA ARG A 165 -0.93 3.49 17.51
C ARG A 165 -1.15 3.38 19.02
N GLU A 166 -2.40 3.38 19.47
CA GLU A 166 -2.76 3.15 20.89
C GLU A 166 -2.32 1.75 21.35
N LEU A 167 -2.63 0.71 20.57
CA LEU A 167 -2.19 -0.66 20.86
C LEU A 167 -0.66 -0.81 20.90
N ALA A 168 0.05 -0.05 20.06
CA ALA A 168 1.50 -0.07 20.04
C ALA A 168 2.10 0.61 21.28
N GLU A 169 1.45 1.61 21.88
CA GLU A 169 1.90 2.19 23.15
C GLU A 169 1.79 1.19 24.30
N GLU A 170 0.75 0.35 24.28
CA GLU A 170 0.48 -0.62 25.35
C GLU A 170 1.22 -1.96 25.19
N ASN A 171 1.41 -2.43 23.96
CA ASN A 171 1.82 -3.82 23.68
C ASN A 171 3.11 -3.94 22.85
N SER A 172 3.85 -2.84 22.62
CA SER A 172 5.21 -2.90 22.08
C SER A 172 6.19 -3.44 23.14
N PRO A 173 7.34 -4.03 22.72
CA PRO A 173 7.79 -4.23 21.33
C PRO A 173 7.20 -5.48 20.64
N ILE A 174 7.17 -5.44 19.31
CA ILE A 174 7.01 -6.61 18.46
C ILE A 174 8.36 -7.31 18.36
N THR A 175 8.42 -8.53 18.87
CA THR A 175 9.65 -9.36 18.89
C THR A 175 9.71 -10.36 17.73
N ILE A 176 8.69 -10.37 16.86
CA ILE A 176 8.65 -11.19 15.65
C ILE A 176 9.61 -10.59 14.61
N PRO A 177 10.44 -11.39 13.92
CA PRO A 177 11.28 -10.92 12.81
C PRO A 177 10.44 -10.19 11.75
N THR A 178 10.76 -8.92 11.50
CA THR A 178 9.97 -8.03 10.65
C THR A 178 10.82 -7.46 9.52
N PHE A 179 10.39 -7.69 8.29
CA PHE A 179 10.90 -7.02 7.10
C PHE A 179 9.94 -5.90 6.70
N MET A 180 10.48 -4.73 6.39
CA MET A 180 9.74 -3.61 5.83
C MET A 180 10.44 -3.08 4.57
N ALA A 181 9.66 -2.69 3.56
CA ALA A 181 10.15 -1.91 2.44
C ALA A 181 9.24 -0.71 2.19
N ILE A 182 9.84 0.46 1.96
CA ILE A 182 9.11 1.70 1.72
C ILE A 182 9.90 2.63 0.80
N SER A 183 9.19 3.45 0.02
CA SER A 183 9.79 4.51 -0.79
C SER A 183 9.72 5.86 -0.10
N SER A 184 10.80 6.65 -0.14
CA SER A 184 10.80 8.04 0.34
C SER A 184 9.90 8.95 -0.49
N ALA A 185 9.63 8.57 -1.76
CA ALA A 185 8.83 9.36 -2.68
C ALA A 185 7.33 9.12 -2.54
N ASP A 186 6.91 8.03 -1.87
CA ASP A 186 5.52 7.58 -1.72
C ASP A 186 4.57 8.74 -1.41
N ALA A 187 3.62 9.02 -2.30
CA ALA A 187 2.70 10.15 -2.14
C ALA A 187 1.43 9.79 -1.36
N THR A 188 1.23 8.50 -1.03
CA THR A 188 0.02 8.00 -0.39
C THR A 188 0.17 7.91 1.13
N VAL A 189 1.30 7.39 1.62
CA VAL A 189 1.58 7.25 3.06
C VAL A 189 2.76 8.09 3.51
N ASP A 190 2.82 8.42 4.80
CA ASP A 190 3.95 9.16 5.37
C ASP A 190 5.12 8.23 5.65
N SER A 191 6.08 8.19 4.72
CA SER A 191 7.21 7.27 4.79
C SER A 191 8.11 7.48 6.01
N ASP A 192 8.29 8.74 6.44
CA ASP A 192 9.11 9.05 7.61
C ASP A 192 8.41 8.61 8.89
N GLN A 193 7.10 8.87 9.01
CA GLN A 193 6.33 8.39 10.15
C GLN A 193 6.27 6.87 10.20
N ALA A 194 6.13 6.20 9.05
CA ALA A 194 6.16 4.75 9.00
C ALA A 194 7.53 4.18 9.42
N ARG A 195 8.64 4.78 8.97
CA ARG A 195 10.00 4.41 9.39
C ARG A 195 10.19 4.59 10.90
N LEU A 196 9.85 5.76 11.43
CA LEU A 196 9.97 6.05 12.86
C LEU A 196 9.12 5.12 13.70
N PHE A 197 7.88 4.85 13.26
CA PHE A 197 7.00 3.91 13.93
C PHE A 197 7.59 2.51 13.96
N PHE A 198 8.05 1.97 12.82
CA PHE A 198 8.72 0.67 12.76
C PHE A 198 9.91 0.58 13.72
N CYS A 199 10.78 1.60 13.73
CA CYS A 199 11.94 1.63 14.61
C CYS A 199 11.56 1.71 16.09
N LYS A 200 10.43 2.35 16.42
CA LYS A 200 9.93 2.44 17.80
C LYS A 200 9.31 1.12 18.28
N ILE A 201 8.54 0.44 17.42
CA ILE A 201 7.66 -0.65 17.87
C ILE A 201 8.23 -2.05 17.67
N THR A 202 9.37 -2.21 17.01
CA THR A 202 9.96 -3.53 16.73
C THR A 202 11.29 -3.71 17.44
N GLU A 203 11.53 -4.92 17.97
CA GLU A 203 12.79 -5.28 18.65
C GLU A 203 13.17 -6.72 18.30
N ASN A 204 13.98 -6.87 17.24
CA ASN A 204 14.54 -8.16 16.84
C ASN A 204 15.78 -7.95 15.96
N ALA A 205 16.89 -8.65 16.24
CA ALA A 205 18.14 -8.54 15.48
C ALA A 205 18.02 -8.99 13.99
N LYS A 206 16.92 -9.66 13.62
CA LYS A 206 16.61 -10.05 12.24
C LYS A 206 15.73 -9.03 11.50
N ASN A 207 15.38 -7.92 12.15
CA ASN A 207 14.61 -6.88 11.48
C ASN A 207 15.42 -6.29 10.34
N GLN A 208 14.72 -5.98 9.25
CA GLN A 208 15.30 -5.29 8.10
C GLN A 208 14.31 -4.26 7.57
N MET A 209 14.83 -3.09 7.21
CA MET A 209 14.07 -2.07 6.52
C MET A 209 14.81 -1.65 5.25
N ILE A 210 14.16 -1.79 4.11
CA ILE A 210 14.63 -1.21 2.85
C ILE A 210 13.97 0.14 2.63
N TRP A 211 14.79 1.19 2.60
CA TRP A 211 14.41 2.55 2.25
C TRP A 211 14.80 2.84 0.80
N TYR A 212 13.82 2.77 -0.10
CA TYR A 212 13.98 3.14 -1.50
C TYR A 212 13.93 4.65 -1.65
N THR A 213 14.87 5.24 -2.40
CA THR A 213 14.88 6.69 -2.62
C THR A 213 15.63 7.06 -3.89
N ALA A 214 15.21 8.14 -4.53
CA ALA A 214 15.94 8.75 -5.66
C ALA A 214 16.87 9.88 -5.22
N LYS A 215 16.84 10.26 -3.93
CA LYS A 215 17.63 11.35 -3.38
C LYS A 215 19.08 10.95 -3.14
N GLU A 216 19.95 11.95 -3.07
CA GLU A 216 21.36 11.79 -2.77
C GLU A 216 21.58 11.37 -1.31
N GLN A 217 22.77 10.83 -1.00
CA GLN A 217 23.11 10.34 0.33
C GLN A 217 23.03 11.41 1.43
N LYS A 218 23.27 12.67 1.10
CA LYS A 218 23.15 13.80 2.05
C LYS A 218 21.73 13.98 2.59
N ASP A 219 20.73 13.48 1.86
CA ASP A 219 19.31 13.57 2.18
C ASP A 219 18.76 12.29 2.84
N ASP A 220 19.63 11.34 3.19
CA ASP A 220 19.23 10.12 3.88
C ASP A 220 18.68 10.42 5.28
N PRO A 221 17.69 9.64 5.76
CA PRO A 221 17.20 9.79 7.13
C PRO A 221 18.33 9.65 8.15
N LYS A 222 18.45 10.63 9.04
CA LYS A 222 19.47 10.63 10.10
C LYS A 222 19.15 9.63 11.22
N GLU A 223 17.86 9.44 11.50
CA GLU A 223 17.40 8.50 12.50
C GLU A 223 17.09 7.15 11.84
N THR A 224 17.80 6.10 12.26
CA THR A 224 17.67 4.76 11.70
C THR A 224 17.70 3.73 12.82
N CYS A 225 17.03 2.59 12.62
CA CYS A 225 17.15 1.42 13.50
C CYS A 225 18.01 0.33 12.86
N GLU A 226 18.30 -0.73 13.62
CA GLU A 226 19.05 -1.88 13.13
C GLU A 226 18.41 -2.47 11.86
N GLY A 227 19.25 -2.90 10.92
CA GLY A 227 18.79 -3.47 9.64
C GLY A 227 18.27 -2.45 8.63
N PHE A 228 18.47 -1.14 8.85
CA PHE A 228 18.13 -0.09 7.89
C PHE A 228 19.09 -0.08 6.69
N ILE A 229 18.54 -0.25 5.49
CA ILE A 229 19.26 -0.36 4.22
C ILE A 229 18.70 0.65 3.23
N VAL A 230 19.55 1.55 2.75
CA VAL A 230 19.17 2.52 1.71
C VAL A 230 19.41 1.92 0.32
N LYS A 231 18.40 2.02 -0.55
CA LYS A 231 18.48 1.60 -1.95
C LYS A 231 18.15 2.76 -2.88
N ARG A 232 19.11 3.13 -3.73
CA ARG A 232 18.91 4.15 -4.77
C ARG A 232 18.18 3.54 -5.96
N VAL A 233 17.08 4.16 -6.39
CA VAL A 233 16.20 3.57 -7.41
C VAL A 233 16.09 4.35 -8.72
N ARG A 234 16.64 5.58 -8.77
CA ARG A 234 16.60 6.40 -9.98
C ARG A 234 17.38 5.71 -11.11
N ASN A 235 16.71 5.48 -12.24
CA ASN A 235 17.28 4.86 -13.43
C ASN A 235 16.72 5.53 -14.70
N LEU A 236 17.44 6.52 -15.22
CA LEU A 236 16.98 7.30 -16.38
C LEU A 236 16.94 6.48 -17.68
N ASP A 237 17.80 5.47 -17.82
CA ASP A 237 17.83 4.59 -18.99
C ASP A 237 16.59 3.70 -19.05
N ALA A 238 16.13 3.21 -17.89
CA ALA A 238 14.87 2.50 -17.75
C ALA A 238 13.64 3.43 -17.67
N GLY A 239 13.86 4.74 -17.67
CA GLY A 239 12.80 5.75 -17.56
C GLY A 239 12.17 5.82 -16.17
N ILE A 240 12.88 5.50 -15.09
CA ILE A 240 12.38 5.48 -13.70
C ILE A 240 13.00 6.64 -12.92
N LEU A 241 12.14 7.51 -12.37
CA LEU A 241 12.54 8.62 -11.50
C LEU A 241 12.69 8.15 -10.05
N ASP A 242 11.65 7.50 -9.52
CA ASP A 242 11.57 6.93 -8.18
C ASP A 242 10.48 5.83 -8.13
N TYR A 243 10.30 5.24 -6.94
CA TYR A 243 9.28 4.21 -6.69
C TYR A 243 8.03 4.83 -6.05
N ALA A 244 6.86 4.49 -6.59
CA ALA A 244 5.57 4.92 -6.08
C ALA A 244 4.96 3.90 -5.10
N HIS A 245 3.91 4.29 -4.39
CA HIS A 245 3.21 3.44 -3.41
C HIS A 245 2.91 2.02 -3.93
N LEU A 246 2.33 1.93 -5.13
CA LEU A 246 1.87 0.67 -5.74
C LEU A 246 3.00 -0.20 -6.30
N SER A 247 4.23 0.32 -6.38
CA SER A 247 5.31 -0.37 -7.09
C SER A 247 5.90 -1.55 -6.32
N LEU A 248 5.81 -1.54 -4.99
CA LEU A 248 6.56 -2.48 -4.16
C LEU A 248 6.11 -3.96 -4.18
N PRO A 249 4.80 -4.29 -4.30
CA PRO A 249 4.36 -5.68 -4.30
C PRO A 249 4.34 -6.33 -5.70
N VAL A 250 4.60 -5.58 -6.77
CA VAL A 250 4.35 -6.01 -8.16
C VAL A 250 5.65 -6.24 -8.93
N HIS A 251 5.73 -7.39 -9.59
CA HIS A 251 6.86 -7.76 -10.46
C HIS A 251 6.82 -7.01 -11.80
N PRO A 252 7.97 -6.68 -12.42
CA PRO A 252 8.00 -5.96 -13.70
C PRO A 252 7.32 -6.67 -14.87
N ASP A 253 7.23 -8.01 -14.80
CA ASP A 253 6.57 -8.84 -15.81
C ASP A 253 5.09 -9.13 -15.50
N ASN A 254 4.52 -8.50 -14.46
CA ASN A 254 3.11 -8.64 -14.14
C ASN A 254 2.22 -8.25 -15.33
N ILE A 255 1.24 -9.09 -15.64
CA ILE A 255 0.41 -8.96 -16.85
C ILE A 255 -0.47 -7.70 -16.86
N TYR A 256 -0.76 -7.12 -15.69
CA TYR A 256 -1.67 -6.00 -15.55
C TYR A 256 -0.95 -4.74 -15.11
N TYR A 257 -0.13 -4.83 -14.06
CA TYR A 257 0.60 -3.70 -13.46
C TYR A 257 2.07 -3.63 -13.83
N GLY A 258 2.60 -4.60 -14.59
CA GLY A 258 4.01 -4.63 -14.98
C GLY A 258 4.35 -3.62 -16.07
N ARG A 259 5.60 -3.66 -16.54
CA ARG A 259 6.15 -2.75 -17.55
C ARG A 259 5.36 -2.75 -18.86
N ASN A 260 4.91 -3.94 -19.27
CA ASN A 260 4.09 -4.15 -20.45
C ASN A 260 2.64 -4.51 -20.08
N GLY A 261 2.23 -4.22 -18.84
CA GLY A 261 0.91 -4.52 -18.34
C GLY A 261 -0.18 -3.71 -19.04
N GLU A 262 -1.42 -4.20 -18.96
CA GLU A 262 -2.58 -3.54 -19.55
C GLU A 262 -2.85 -2.15 -18.93
N TYR A 263 -2.72 -2.03 -17.61
CA TYR A 263 -3.06 -0.79 -16.91
C TYR A 263 -1.92 0.22 -16.91
N LYS A 264 -2.28 1.50 -17.09
CA LYS A 264 -1.36 2.63 -17.04
C LYS A 264 -1.90 3.67 -16.07
N SER A 265 -1.23 3.82 -14.94
CA SER A 265 -1.67 4.74 -13.88
C SER A 265 -1.43 6.19 -14.29
N CYS A 266 -2.48 6.82 -14.82
CA CYS A 266 -2.49 8.18 -15.35
C CYS A 266 -3.54 9.07 -14.70
N LEU A 267 -4.17 8.58 -13.61
CA LEU A 267 -5.32 9.20 -12.96
C LEU A 267 -5.07 10.66 -12.53
N THR A 268 -3.82 11.02 -12.18
CA THR A 268 -3.47 12.41 -11.80
C THR A 268 -3.74 13.45 -12.89
N TYR A 269 -3.86 13.03 -14.16
CA TYR A 269 -4.16 13.88 -15.31
C TYR A 269 -5.63 13.82 -15.73
N SER A 270 -6.45 13.03 -15.02
CA SER A 270 -7.89 12.93 -15.24
C SER A 270 -8.60 13.95 -14.35
N GLN A 271 -9.01 15.10 -14.92
CA GLN A 271 -9.79 16.11 -14.20
C GLN A 271 -11.29 15.85 -14.39
N PHE A 272 -12.02 15.47 -13.34
CA PHE A 272 -13.48 15.29 -13.39
C PHE A 272 -14.29 16.30 -12.57
N ASN A 273 -13.66 17.39 -12.10
CA ASN A 273 -14.39 18.56 -11.64
C ASN A 273 -14.38 19.63 -12.76
N HIS A 274 -15.44 19.61 -13.59
CA HIS A 274 -15.85 20.62 -14.57
C HIS A 274 -15.37 20.48 -16.04
N THR A 275 -16.33 20.06 -16.88
CA THR A 275 -16.56 20.45 -18.30
C THR A 275 -15.34 20.58 -19.22
N ASN A 276 -14.81 19.42 -19.64
CA ASN A 276 -14.40 19.03 -21.00
C ASN A 276 -13.33 17.94 -20.90
N GLU A 277 -13.73 16.67 -21.06
CA GLU A 277 -12.86 15.48 -20.99
C GLU A 277 -11.79 15.39 -22.10
N GLN A 278 -11.71 16.38 -22.99
CA GLN A 278 -10.78 16.40 -24.11
C GLN A 278 -9.73 17.48 -23.86
N ASP A 279 -8.47 17.03 -23.74
CA ASP A 279 -7.22 17.80 -23.91
C ASP A 279 -6.43 18.20 -22.65
N ASP A 280 -6.27 17.33 -21.64
CA ASP A 280 -4.97 17.34 -20.95
C ASP A 280 -3.95 16.60 -21.85
N PRO A 281 -3.02 17.32 -22.51
CA PRO A 281 -2.00 16.68 -23.35
C PRO A 281 -1.13 15.70 -22.55
N ASN A 282 -1.03 15.88 -21.22
CA ASN A 282 -0.33 14.96 -20.35
C ASN A 282 -1.10 13.65 -20.12
N LEU A 283 -2.44 13.66 -20.11
CA LEU A 283 -3.23 12.44 -20.00
C LEU A 283 -3.00 11.54 -21.22
N LYS A 284 -3.11 12.12 -22.41
CA LYS A 284 -2.84 11.39 -23.67
C LYS A 284 -1.39 10.89 -23.71
N LYS A 285 -0.42 11.76 -23.40
CA LYS A 285 1.00 11.38 -23.34
C LYS A 285 1.24 10.29 -22.30
N CYS A 286 0.58 10.34 -21.15
CA CYS A 286 0.69 9.31 -20.12
C CYS A 286 0.10 7.97 -20.59
N LYS A 287 -1.06 7.94 -21.24
CA LYS A 287 -1.70 6.70 -21.70
C LYS A 287 -1.01 6.09 -22.94
N GLU A 288 -0.61 6.90 -23.91
CA GLU A 288 -0.17 6.43 -25.22
C GLU A 288 1.34 6.54 -25.43
N GLY A 289 2.00 7.43 -24.71
CA GLY A 289 3.41 7.74 -24.92
C GLY A 289 4.36 6.60 -24.53
N LYS A 290 5.54 6.64 -25.13
CA LYS A 290 6.65 5.71 -24.83
C LYS A 290 7.49 6.27 -23.69
N ILE A 291 7.66 5.46 -22.64
CA ILE A 291 8.52 5.80 -21.50
C ILE A 291 9.96 6.02 -21.98
N GLY A 292 10.60 7.06 -21.44
CA GLY A 292 12.01 7.36 -21.66
C GLY A 292 12.32 8.85 -21.53
N PHE A 293 13.53 9.14 -21.07
CA PHE A 293 14.03 10.51 -20.83
C PHE A 293 13.85 11.42 -22.05
N LYS A 294 14.20 10.93 -23.25
CA LYS A 294 14.08 11.69 -24.52
C LYS A 294 12.64 12.02 -24.91
N ASN A 295 11.66 11.28 -24.39
CA ASN A 295 10.25 11.49 -24.68
C ASN A 295 9.58 12.39 -23.62
N SER A 296 10.32 12.82 -22.59
CA SER A 296 9.80 13.53 -21.41
C SER A 296 8.56 12.85 -20.81
N LEU A 297 8.56 11.52 -20.79
CA LEU A 297 7.56 10.66 -20.15
C LEU A 297 8.31 9.61 -19.34
N MET A 298 8.15 9.63 -18.03
CA MET A 298 8.88 8.77 -17.09
C MET A 298 7.93 8.00 -16.20
N TYR A 299 8.39 6.87 -15.68
CA TYR A 299 7.81 6.24 -14.51
C TYR A 299 8.27 6.97 -13.24
N GLY A 300 7.39 7.07 -12.26
CA GLY A 300 7.72 7.61 -10.94
C GLY A 300 6.47 7.75 -10.08
N GLU A 301 6.62 8.37 -8.92
CA GLU A 301 5.53 8.82 -8.07
C GLU A 301 5.07 10.22 -8.51
N HIS A 302 3.79 10.52 -8.28
CA HIS A 302 3.14 11.76 -8.70
C HIS A 302 3.47 12.95 -7.77
N THR A 303 4.75 13.14 -7.48
CA THR A 303 5.27 14.27 -6.71
C THR A 303 5.34 15.54 -7.57
N ASP A 304 5.22 16.72 -6.94
CA ASP A 304 5.37 17.99 -7.64
C ASP A 304 6.78 18.18 -8.22
N GLU A 305 7.79 17.59 -7.58
CA GLU A 305 9.17 17.54 -8.08
C GLU A 305 9.26 16.80 -9.43
N ASN A 306 8.69 15.59 -9.53
CA ASN A 306 8.74 14.81 -10.76
C ASN A 306 7.93 15.46 -11.89
N LYS A 307 6.76 16.01 -11.56
CA LYS A 307 5.85 16.63 -12.53
C LYS A 307 6.37 17.97 -13.09
N LYS A 308 7.38 18.58 -12.46
CA LYS A 308 7.99 19.83 -12.95
C LYS A 308 8.68 19.63 -14.30
N ASP A 309 9.35 18.50 -14.47
CA ASP A 309 10.23 18.26 -15.62
C ASP A 309 9.71 17.18 -16.58
N TYR A 310 8.73 16.37 -16.15
CA TYR A 310 8.24 15.21 -16.92
C TYR A 310 6.71 15.04 -16.82
N VAL A 311 6.14 14.42 -17.85
CA VAL A 311 4.89 13.67 -17.66
C VAL A 311 5.22 12.37 -16.94
N VAL A 312 4.48 12.04 -15.90
CA VAL A 312 4.76 10.92 -15.00
C VAL A 312 3.64 9.89 -15.08
N ARG A 313 3.94 8.72 -15.63
CA ARG A 313 3.08 7.54 -15.46
C ARG A 313 3.42 6.93 -14.12
N ARG A 314 2.43 6.78 -13.22
CA ARG A 314 2.72 6.29 -11.86
C ARG A 314 3.35 4.90 -11.96
N LEU A 315 4.50 4.69 -11.33
CA LEU A 315 5.17 3.39 -11.36
C LEU A 315 4.35 2.37 -10.55
N THR A 316 4.07 1.21 -11.14
CA THR A 316 3.22 0.17 -10.53
C THR A 316 3.96 -1.14 -10.33
N PHE A 317 5.29 -1.19 -10.53
CA PHE A 317 6.14 -2.38 -10.37
C PHE A 317 7.56 -2.02 -9.92
N ASN A 318 8.33 -2.96 -9.35
CA ASN A 318 9.73 -2.73 -8.95
C ASN A 318 10.71 -3.86 -9.28
#